data_AF-A0A6S7G7B2-F1
#
_entry.id   AF-A0A6S7G7B2-F1
#
_cell.length_a   1.000
_cell.length_b   1.000
_cell.length_c   1.000
_cell.angle_alpha   90.00
_cell.angle_beta   90.00
_cell.angle_gamma   90.00
#
_symmetry.space_group_name_H-M   'P 1'
#
loop_
_entity.id
_entity.type
_entity.pdbx_description
1 polymer ?
#
loop_
_entity_poly.entity_id
_entity_poly.type
_entity_poly.pdbx_seq_one_letter_code
_entity_poly.pdbx_strand_id
1 'polypeptide(L)'
;MFGNLKDRFYDVQHDLTQGLRSISTKAKTANQRFVRKAAFAIAEDVNVNSNDQCFDCNLEAGSEIVARFYKNWAEIHWKGKDVAEKAEETDKTILDGLKKCAALDRAITSFHQELSFLPDVLEKIDAATEKIENIHSQIDVFEQLIDEYEEVSVRNILERRKAKETKILDRYVEHLEFEYNSLAEEFKAKKSIEDEQTRRLERQASAERQKVYEDVFLEEMQHYIQYGATEKPIAGTPPSQSLDDITLEEDIDLEQQLNDFLQAEPLEASSGDGVSATKETSENVENKEQS
;
A
#
# COMPACT_ATOMS: atom_id res chain seq x y z
N MET A 1 12.83 67.71 -4.74
CA MET A 1 12.89 68.52 -5.98
C MET A 1 11.51 69.01 -6.46
N PHE A 2 10.52 69.23 -5.58
CA PHE A 2 9.18 69.71 -5.94
C PHE A 2 8.94 71.21 -5.66
N GLY A 3 9.84 71.89 -4.94
CA GLY A 3 9.72 73.33 -4.65
C GLY A 3 9.84 74.20 -5.89
N ASN A 4 10.85 73.95 -6.74
CA ASN A 4 11.10 74.72 -7.96
C ASN A 4 9.96 74.66 -8.99
N LEU A 5 9.12 73.63 -8.97
CA LEU A 5 8.01 73.49 -9.91
C LEU A 5 6.79 74.31 -9.46
N LYS A 6 6.58 74.42 -8.13
CA LYS A 6 5.52 75.23 -7.54
C LYS A 6 5.80 76.72 -7.71
N ASP A 7 7.05 77.16 -7.49
CA ASP A 7 7.44 78.56 -7.70
C ASP A 7 7.31 78.96 -9.17
N ARG A 8 7.73 78.11 -10.11
CA ARG A 8 7.52 78.35 -11.55
C ARG A 8 6.04 78.40 -11.95
N PHE A 9 5.18 77.65 -11.27
CA PHE A 9 3.74 77.71 -11.53
C PHE A 9 3.12 79.01 -11.03
N TYR A 10 3.57 79.52 -9.88
CA TYR A 10 3.16 80.83 -9.38
C TYR A 10 3.64 81.98 -10.28
N ASP A 11 4.86 81.91 -10.80
CA ASP A 11 5.38 82.89 -11.74
C ASP A 11 4.58 82.91 -13.05
N VAL A 12 4.27 81.72 -13.61
CA VAL A 12 3.45 81.62 -14.83
C VAL A 12 2.02 82.11 -14.59
N GLN A 13 1.42 81.78 -13.44
CA GLN A 13 0.08 82.26 -13.08
C GLN A 13 0.05 83.79 -12.91
N HIS A 14 1.08 84.35 -12.29
CA HIS A 14 1.23 85.79 -12.12
C HIS A 14 1.39 86.49 -13.47
N ASP A 15 2.26 85.98 -14.35
CA ASP A 15 2.52 86.54 -15.68
C ASP A 15 1.30 86.46 -16.59
N LEU A 16 0.54 85.37 -16.52
CA LEU A 16 -0.73 85.24 -17.25
C LEU A 16 -1.75 86.26 -16.76
N THR A 17 -1.83 86.46 -15.44
CA THR A 17 -2.74 87.44 -14.83
C THR A 17 -2.35 88.87 -15.18
N GLN A 18 -1.05 89.18 -15.22
CA GLN A 18 -0.56 90.49 -15.67
C GLN A 18 -0.76 90.71 -17.17
N GLY A 19 -0.56 89.67 -17.99
CA GLY A 19 -0.85 89.69 -19.42
C GLY A 19 -2.33 89.97 -19.70
N LEU A 20 -3.24 89.31 -18.99
CA LEU A 20 -4.69 89.54 -19.11
C LEU A 20 -5.11 90.94 -18.64
N ARG A 21 -4.51 91.46 -17.56
CA ARG A 21 -4.76 92.85 -17.12
C ARG A 21 -4.27 93.87 -18.14
N SER A 22 -3.10 93.66 -18.74
CA SER A 22 -2.54 94.51 -19.80
C SER A 22 -3.41 94.48 -21.07
N ILE A 23 -3.95 93.32 -21.44
CA ILE A 23 -4.88 93.19 -22.56
C ILE A 23 -6.21 93.90 -22.22
N SER A 24 -6.74 93.75 -21.01
CA SER A 24 -7.97 94.42 -20.58
C SER A 24 -7.84 95.95 -20.57
N THR A 25 -6.70 96.49 -20.11
CA THR A 25 -6.45 97.94 -20.14
C THR A 25 -6.23 98.46 -21.56
N LYS A 26 -5.53 97.70 -22.42
CA LYS A 26 -5.42 98.00 -23.86
C LYS A 26 -6.77 97.95 -24.58
N ALA A 27 -7.63 96.99 -24.25
CA ALA A 27 -8.99 96.91 -24.80
C ALA A 27 -9.85 98.10 -24.35
N LYS A 28 -9.80 98.51 -23.07
CA LYS A 28 -10.54 99.68 -22.57
C LYS A 28 -10.07 100.99 -23.22
N THR A 29 -8.76 101.16 -23.41
CA THR A 29 -8.19 102.36 -24.06
C THR A 29 -8.47 102.40 -25.57
N ALA A 30 -8.47 101.25 -26.26
CA ALA A 30 -8.92 101.15 -27.64
C ALA A 30 -10.41 101.51 -27.77
N ASN A 31 -11.25 101.01 -26.86
CA ASN A 31 -12.68 101.29 -26.88
C ASN A 31 -12.99 102.77 -26.59
N GLN A 32 -12.26 103.41 -25.65
CA GLN A 32 -12.37 104.86 -25.43
C GLN A 32 -11.92 105.70 -26.64
N ARG A 33 -10.91 105.26 -27.41
CA ARG A 33 -10.52 105.91 -28.66
C ARG A 33 -11.61 105.78 -29.73
N PHE A 34 -12.23 104.62 -29.86
CA PHE A 34 -13.35 104.41 -30.79
C PHE A 34 -14.56 105.28 -30.43
N VAL A 35 -14.94 105.34 -29.15
CA VAL A 35 -16.07 106.17 -28.69
C VAL A 35 -15.77 107.66 -28.90
N ARG A 36 -14.54 108.13 -28.65
CA ARG A 36 -14.16 109.53 -28.96
C ARG A 36 -14.14 109.82 -30.46
N LYS A 37 -13.73 108.87 -31.30
CA LYS A 37 -13.71 109.03 -32.76
C LYS A 37 -15.11 109.00 -33.36
N ALA A 38 -16.03 108.20 -32.81
CA ALA A 38 -17.44 108.19 -33.17
C ALA A 38 -18.16 109.47 -32.71
N ALA A 39 -17.85 109.98 -31.50
CA ALA A 39 -18.42 111.24 -31.02
C ALA A 39 -17.93 112.46 -31.82
N PHE A 40 -16.68 112.45 -32.30
CA PHE A 40 -16.13 113.52 -33.14
C PHE A 40 -16.73 113.49 -34.57
N ALA A 41 -17.06 112.31 -35.11
CA ALA A 41 -17.69 112.17 -36.42
C ALA A 41 -19.19 112.52 -36.46
N ILE A 42 -19.85 112.70 -35.30
CA ILE A 42 -21.27 113.08 -35.21
C ILE A 42 -21.43 114.60 -34.99
N ALA A 43 -20.37 115.29 -34.56
CA ALA A 43 -20.45 116.69 -34.12
C ALA A 43 -19.83 117.71 -35.09
N GLU A 44 -19.24 117.32 -36.22
CA GLU A 44 -18.61 118.23 -37.17
C GLU A 44 -18.99 117.89 -38.62
N ASP A 45 -19.85 118.75 -39.17
CA ASP A 45 -20.29 118.91 -40.57
C ASP A 45 -21.12 117.76 -41.20
N VAL A 46 -22.14 117.99 -42.04
CA VAL A 46 -22.01 118.66 -43.34
C VAL A 46 -23.39 119.13 -43.85
N ASN A 47 -23.57 120.45 -43.88
CA ASN A 47 -24.43 121.16 -44.82
C ASN A 47 -23.67 121.25 -46.16
N VAL A 48 -23.94 120.35 -47.12
CA VAL A 48 -23.47 120.46 -48.50
C VAL A 48 -24.67 120.32 -49.43
N ASN A 49 -25.16 121.49 -49.86
CA ASN A 49 -25.74 121.66 -51.18
C ASN A 49 -24.61 121.46 -52.20
N SER A 50 -24.56 120.33 -52.88
CA SER A 50 -23.78 120.16 -54.10
C SER A 50 -24.39 119.07 -54.97
N ASN A 51 -24.89 119.50 -56.13
CA ASN A 51 -25.20 118.66 -57.29
C ASN A 51 -23.93 117.97 -57.78
N ASP A 52 -23.60 116.81 -57.22
CA ASP A 52 -22.62 115.89 -57.81
C ASP A 52 -23.18 114.47 -57.76
N GLN A 53 -23.19 113.83 -58.93
CA GLN A 53 -23.61 112.45 -59.13
C GLN A 53 -22.82 111.53 -58.19
N CYS A 54 -23.44 110.97 -57.16
CA CYS A 54 -22.82 109.92 -56.37
C CYS A 54 -23.86 109.13 -55.57
N PHE A 55 -24.20 107.96 -56.10
CA PHE A 55 -24.95 106.86 -55.47
C PHE A 55 -26.38 107.17 -55.00
N ASP A 56 -27.33 106.88 -55.89
CA ASP A 56 -28.69 106.46 -55.49
C ASP A 56 -28.60 105.03 -54.91
N CYS A 57 -27.89 104.87 -53.80
CA CYS A 57 -27.70 103.60 -53.13
C CYS A 57 -28.96 103.28 -52.32
N ASN A 58 -29.71 102.26 -52.78
CA ASN A 58 -30.87 101.74 -52.07
C ASN A 58 -30.42 101.10 -50.74
N LEU A 59 -30.42 101.92 -49.69
CA LEU A 59 -29.96 101.55 -48.34
C LEU A 59 -30.78 100.37 -47.76
N GLU A 60 -32.03 100.22 -48.20
CA GLU A 60 -32.92 99.11 -47.83
C GLU A 60 -32.48 97.79 -48.47
N ALA A 61 -32.00 97.81 -49.72
CA ALA A 61 -31.42 96.63 -50.36
C ALA A 61 -30.10 96.22 -49.66
N GLY A 62 -29.30 97.21 -49.22
CA GLY A 62 -28.09 96.97 -48.44
C GLY A 62 -28.38 96.35 -47.06
N SER A 63 -29.41 96.85 -46.37
CA SER A 63 -29.83 96.32 -45.06
C SER A 63 -30.42 94.91 -45.17
N GLU A 64 -31.21 94.60 -46.22
CA GLU A 64 -31.76 93.26 -46.45
C GLU A 64 -30.64 92.24 -46.74
N ILE A 65 -29.65 92.61 -47.55
CA ILE A 65 -28.51 91.75 -47.85
C ILE A 65 -27.73 91.43 -46.57
N VAL A 66 -27.44 92.44 -45.73
CA VAL A 66 -26.75 92.24 -44.45
C VAL A 66 -27.59 91.39 -43.50
N ALA A 67 -28.91 91.61 -43.43
CA ALA A 67 -29.81 90.80 -42.61
C ALA A 67 -29.84 89.32 -43.05
N ARG A 68 -29.84 89.05 -44.36
CA ARG A 68 -29.74 87.69 -44.91
C ARG A 68 -28.41 87.05 -44.58
N PHE A 69 -27.29 87.76 -44.74
CA PHE A 69 -25.97 87.23 -44.39
C PHE A 69 -25.86 86.95 -42.88
N TYR A 70 -26.36 87.84 -42.04
CA TYR A 70 -26.38 87.63 -40.59
C TYR A 70 -27.22 86.40 -40.21
N LYS A 71 -28.41 86.25 -40.80
CA LYS A 71 -29.28 85.08 -40.55
C LYS A 71 -28.63 83.78 -41.00
N ASN A 72 -28.05 83.75 -42.21
CA ASN A 72 -27.34 82.58 -42.71
C ASN A 72 -26.12 82.25 -41.85
N TRP A 73 -25.36 83.26 -41.42
CA TRP A 73 -24.21 83.07 -40.54
C TRP A 73 -24.63 82.52 -39.17
N ALA A 74 -25.71 83.05 -38.59
CA ALA A 74 -26.26 82.54 -37.33
C ALA A 74 -26.75 81.10 -37.45
N GLU A 75 -27.40 80.75 -38.57
CA GLU A 75 -27.83 79.37 -38.85
C GLU A 75 -26.65 78.42 -39.00
N ILE A 76 -25.61 78.82 -39.74
CA ILE A 76 -24.38 78.02 -39.89
C ILE A 76 -23.70 77.84 -38.52
N HIS A 77 -23.59 78.89 -37.72
CA HIS A 77 -22.98 78.81 -36.40
C HIS A 77 -23.77 77.89 -35.46
N TRP A 78 -25.10 77.97 -35.49
CA TRP A 78 -25.97 77.10 -34.69
C TRP A 78 -25.85 75.63 -35.12
N LYS A 79 -25.90 75.35 -36.43
CA LYS A 79 -25.68 73.98 -36.96
C LYS A 79 -24.28 73.47 -36.66
N GLY A 80 -23.26 74.32 -36.77
CA GLY A 80 -21.88 73.97 -36.41
C GLY A 80 -21.74 73.59 -34.94
N LYS A 81 -22.41 74.33 -34.04
CA LYS A 81 -22.44 74.01 -32.61
C LYS A 81 -23.17 72.69 -32.33
N ASP A 82 -24.35 72.47 -32.92
CA ASP A 82 -25.13 71.23 -32.77
C ASP A 82 -24.35 70.00 -33.27
N VAL A 83 -23.66 70.12 -34.41
CA VAL A 83 -22.80 69.06 -34.95
C VAL A 83 -21.60 68.80 -34.03
N ALA A 84 -20.95 69.83 -33.50
CA ALA A 84 -19.84 69.67 -32.56
C ALA A 84 -20.28 68.97 -31.27
N GLU A 85 -21.44 69.33 -30.72
CA GLU A 85 -22.01 68.71 -29.53
C GLU A 85 -22.33 67.22 -29.76
N LYS A 86 -22.99 66.89 -30.87
CA LYS A 86 -23.27 65.49 -31.26
C LYS A 86 -22.00 64.68 -31.51
N ALA A 87 -20.98 65.29 -32.10
CA ALA A 87 -19.68 64.65 -32.31
C ALA A 87 -18.99 64.34 -30.96
N GLU A 88 -19.04 65.28 -30.00
CA GLU A 88 -18.49 65.07 -28.65
C GLU A 88 -19.24 63.96 -27.88
N GLU A 89 -20.58 63.91 -27.98
CA GLU A 89 -21.38 62.85 -27.37
C GLU A 89 -21.03 61.48 -27.99
N THR A 90 -20.92 61.42 -29.32
CA THR A 90 -20.54 60.20 -30.02
C THR A 90 -19.13 59.74 -29.62
N ASP A 91 -18.17 60.66 -29.56
CA ASP A 91 -16.79 60.36 -29.13
C ASP A 91 -16.75 59.81 -27.70
N LYS A 92 -17.53 60.38 -26.77
CA LYS A 92 -17.67 59.84 -25.41
C LYS A 92 -18.18 58.40 -25.41
N THR A 93 -19.22 58.10 -26.20
CA THR A 93 -19.76 56.73 -26.27
C THR A 93 -18.77 55.73 -26.87
N ILE A 94 -18.02 56.14 -27.90
CA ILE A 94 -16.95 55.32 -28.50
C ILE A 94 -15.85 55.07 -27.48
N LEU A 95 -15.41 56.10 -26.78
CA LEU A 95 -14.32 56.00 -25.80
C LEU A 95 -14.70 55.12 -24.61
N ASP A 96 -15.95 55.17 -24.15
CA ASP A 96 -16.46 54.27 -23.12
C ASP A 96 -16.62 52.82 -23.63
N GLY A 97 -17.00 52.64 -24.90
CA GLY A 97 -16.97 51.34 -25.57
C GLY A 97 -15.57 50.74 -25.62
N LEU A 98 -14.57 51.53 -26.03
CA LEU A 98 -13.17 51.13 -26.07
C LEU A 98 -12.63 50.74 -24.68
N LYS A 99 -12.98 51.49 -23.63
CA LYS A 99 -12.62 51.13 -22.25
C LYS A 99 -13.19 49.77 -21.86
N LYS A 100 -14.46 49.50 -22.18
CA LYS A 100 -15.11 48.20 -21.91
C LYS A 100 -14.45 47.07 -22.68
N CYS A 101 -14.16 47.27 -23.97
CA CYS A 101 -13.44 46.30 -24.78
C CYS A 101 -12.05 46.00 -24.19
N ALA A 102 -11.29 47.02 -23.80
CA ALA A 102 -9.99 46.83 -23.15
C ALA A 102 -10.08 46.14 -21.79
N ALA A 103 -11.18 46.34 -21.04
CA ALA A 103 -11.41 45.62 -19.80
C ALA A 103 -11.72 44.14 -20.04
N LEU A 104 -12.57 43.84 -21.04
CA LEU A 104 -12.89 42.47 -21.45
C LEU A 104 -11.65 41.73 -21.98
N ASP A 105 -10.83 42.40 -22.79
CA ASP A 105 -9.60 41.83 -23.33
C ASP A 105 -8.61 41.43 -22.22
N ARG A 106 -8.45 42.29 -21.19
CA ARG A 106 -7.68 41.95 -19.99
C ARG A 106 -8.26 40.76 -19.23
N ALA A 107 -9.58 40.72 -19.06
CA ALA A 107 -10.25 39.62 -18.36
C ALA A 107 -10.07 38.29 -19.10
N ILE A 108 -10.25 38.29 -20.43
CA ILE A 108 -10.03 37.13 -21.29
C ILE A 108 -8.57 36.68 -21.26
N THR A 109 -7.62 37.62 -21.30
CA THR A 109 -6.19 37.29 -21.22
C THR A 109 -5.84 36.67 -19.87
N SER A 110 -6.35 37.23 -18.76
CA SER A 110 -6.16 36.65 -17.42
C SER A 110 -6.75 35.24 -17.32
N PHE A 111 -7.96 35.05 -17.84
CA PHE A 111 -8.62 33.75 -17.86
C PHE A 111 -7.85 32.72 -18.69
N HIS A 112 -7.32 33.11 -19.85
CA HIS A 112 -6.47 32.24 -20.66
C HIS A 112 -5.16 31.88 -19.95
N GLN A 113 -4.56 32.82 -19.22
CA GLN A 113 -3.38 32.53 -18.39
C GLN A 113 -3.74 31.52 -17.30
N GLU A 114 -4.86 31.68 -16.60
CA GLU A 114 -5.32 30.71 -15.59
C GLU A 114 -5.56 29.32 -16.18
N LEU A 115 -6.23 29.23 -17.33
CA LEU A 115 -6.45 27.98 -18.07
C LEU A 115 -5.14 27.31 -18.51
N SER A 116 -4.10 28.09 -18.80
CA SER A 116 -2.81 27.54 -19.22
C SER A 116 -2.09 26.74 -18.12
N PHE A 117 -2.47 26.90 -16.85
CA PHE A 117 -1.94 26.11 -15.72
C PHE A 117 -2.68 24.78 -15.51
N LEU A 118 -3.85 24.59 -16.14
CA LEU A 118 -4.65 23.38 -15.96
C LEU A 118 -3.93 22.09 -16.40
N PRO A 119 -3.15 22.08 -17.50
CA PRO A 119 -2.32 20.93 -17.87
C PRO A 119 -1.28 20.56 -16.79
N ASP A 120 -0.61 21.55 -16.18
CA ASP A 120 0.37 21.29 -15.10
C ASP A 120 -0.31 20.67 -13.87
N VAL A 121 -1.54 21.08 -13.57
CA VAL A 121 -2.34 20.49 -12.50
C VAL A 121 -2.72 19.05 -12.84
N LEU A 122 -3.10 18.80 -14.09
CA LEU A 122 -3.42 17.45 -14.58
C LEU A 122 -2.19 16.53 -14.48
N GLU A 123 -1.02 16.98 -14.93
CA GLU A 123 0.23 16.22 -14.81
C GLU A 123 0.56 15.89 -13.35
N LYS A 124 0.35 16.83 -12.43
CA LYS A 124 0.53 16.59 -10.99
C LYS A 124 -0.47 15.59 -10.43
N ILE A 125 -1.71 15.59 -10.90
CA ILE A 125 -2.73 14.61 -10.52
C ILE A 125 -2.36 13.23 -11.05
N ASP A 126 -1.92 13.13 -12.31
CA ASP A 126 -1.50 11.87 -12.91
C ASP A 126 -0.28 11.30 -12.17
N ALA A 127 0.72 12.13 -11.87
CA ALA A 127 1.88 11.72 -11.08
C ALA A 127 1.52 11.33 -9.63
N ALA A 128 0.50 11.95 -9.04
CA ALA A 128 0.00 11.55 -7.72
C ALA A 128 -0.74 10.20 -7.79
N THR A 129 -1.52 9.98 -8.86
CA THR A 129 -2.22 8.72 -9.12
C THR A 129 -1.24 7.58 -9.31
N GLU A 130 -0.19 7.77 -10.12
CA GLU A 130 0.88 6.77 -10.31
C GLU A 130 1.58 6.42 -8.99
N LYS A 131 1.84 7.41 -8.14
CA LYS A 131 2.41 7.16 -6.80
C LYS A 131 1.47 6.37 -5.90
N ILE A 132 0.17 6.64 -5.95
CA ILE A 132 -0.85 5.90 -5.20
C ILE A 132 -0.91 4.45 -5.69
N GLU A 133 -0.91 4.22 -7.01
CA GLU A 133 -0.86 2.87 -7.59
C GLU A 133 0.40 2.12 -7.17
N ASN A 134 1.56 2.78 -7.19
CA ASN A 134 2.80 2.17 -6.70
C ASN A 134 2.70 1.81 -5.21
N ILE A 135 2.13 2.67 -4.36
CA ILE A 135 1.90 2.35 -2.94
C ILE A 135 0.98 1.15 -2.79
N HIS A 136 -0.11 1.08 -3.56
CA HIS A 136 -0.99 -0.10 -3.57
C HIS A 136 -0.22 -1.38 -3.90
N SER A 137 0.60 -1.37 -4.96
CA SER A 137 1.41 -2.54 -5.30
C SER A 137 2.40 -2.95 -4.20
N GLN A 138 2.97 -1.98 -3.48
CA GLN A 138 3.86 -2.25 -2.36
C GLN A 138 3.11 -2.82 -1.16
N ILE A 139 1.87 -2.38 -0.92
CA ILE A 139 1.01 -2.94 0.12
C ILE A 139 0.68 -4.39 -0.22
N ASP A 140 0.31 -4.71 -1.47
CA ASP A 140 0.00 -6.08 -1.88
C ASP A 140 1.20 -7.02 -1.65
N VAL A 141 2.41 -6.57 -1.99
CA VAL A 141 3.65 -7.34 -1.73
C VAL A 141 3.91 -7.49 -0.23
N PHE A 142 3.65 -6.45 0.55
CA PHE A 142 3.82 -6.49 2.00
C PHE A 142 2.83 -7.43 2.68
N GLU A 143 1.57 -7.46 2.22
CA GLU A 143 0.55 -8.40 2.69
C GLU A 143 0.97 -9.85 2.40
N GLN A 144 1.44 -10.14 1.19
CA GLN A 144 1.98 -11.47 0.84
C GLN A 144 3.15 -11.88 1.75
N LEU A 145 4.07 -10.95 2.02
CA LEU A 145 5.20 -11.22 2.90
C LEU A 145 4.78 -11.47 4.36
N ILE A 146 3.73 -10.79 4.83
CA ILE A 146 3.13 -11.05 6.15
C ILE A 146 2.54 -12.45 6.20
N ASP A 147 1.78 -12.85 5.17
CA ASP A 147 1.18 -14.19 5.10
C ASP A 147 2.25 -15.28 5.13
N GLU A 148 3.33 -15.12 4.33
CA GLU A 148 4.48 -16.03 4.34
C GLU A 148 5.16 -16.08 5.72
N TYR A 149 5.33 -14.92 6.36
CA TYR A 149 5.93 -14.85 7.68
C TYR A 149 5.06 -15.55 8.74
N GLU A 150 3.74 -15.38 8.69
CA GLU A 150 2.81 -16.08 9.58
C GLU A 150 2.92 -17.59 9.41
N GLU A 151 2.93 -18.07 8.16
CA GLU A 151 3.06 -19.50 7.87
C GLU A 151 4.38 -20.08 8.42
N VAL A 152 5.50 -19.39 8.19
CA VAL A 152 6.81 -19.80 8.70
C VAL A 152 6.86 -19.78 10.23
N SER A 153 6.25 -18.77 10.86
CA SER A 153 6.16 -18.66 12.31
C SER A 153 5.38 -19.82 12.93
N VAL A 154 4.21 -20.14 12.37
CA VAL A 154 3.38 -21.28 12.81
C VAL A 154 4.14 -22.59 12.64
N ARG A 155 4.78 -22.80 11.48
CA ARG A 155 5.60 -23.99 11.20
C ARG A 155 6.73 -24.14 12.21
N ASN A 156 7.44 -23.05 12.53
CA ASN A 156 8.54 -23.08 13.49
C ASN A 156 8.06 -23.45 14.90
N ILE A 157 6.89 -22.95 15.33
CA ILE A 157 6.29 -23.31 16.62
C ILE A 157 5.97 -24.81 16.66
N LEU A 158 5.38 -25.35 15.59
CA LEU A 158 5.05 -26.78 15.49
C LEU A 158 6.31 -27.65 15.50
N GLU A 159 7.34 -27.29 14.73
CA GLU A 159 8.61 -28.02 14.73
C GLU A 159 9.27 -28.02 16.10
N ARG A 160 9.25 -26.88 16.81
CA ARG A 160 9.77 -26.80 18.18
C ARG A 160 8.99 -27.69 19.15
N ARG A 161 7.66 -27.80 19.00
CA ARG A 161 6.83 -28.70 19.82
C ARG A 161 7.15 -30.15 19.51
N LYS A 162 7.14 -30.52 18.23
CA LYS A 162 7.49 -31.87 17.77
C LYS A 162 8.87 -32.28 18.28
N ALA A 163 9.89 -31.43 18.13
CA ALA A 163 11.24 -31.71 18.60
C ALA A 163 11.33 -31.90 20.12
N LYS A 164 10.49 -31.20 20.91
CA LYS A 164 10.41 -31.42 22.36
C LYS A 164 9.77 -32.76 22.69
N GLU A 165 8.67 -33.10 22.03
CA GLU A 165 7.96 -34.37 22.24
C GLU A 165 8.83 -35.56 21.82
N THR A 166 9.49 -35.49 20.66
CA THR A 166 10.44 -36.52 20.21
C THR A 166 11.55 -36.73 21.24
N LYS A 167 12.15 -35.66 21.78
CA LYS A 167 13.17 -35.79 22.86
C LYS A 167 12.65 -36.38 24.17
N ILE A 168 11.35 -36.26 24.46
CA ILE A 168 10.74 -36.92 25.62
C ILE A 168 10.57 -38.40 25.32
N LEU A 169 10.09 -38.73 24.12
CA LEU A 169 9.90 -40.10 23.66
C LEU A 169 11.22 -40.86 23.57
N ASP A 170 12.26 -40.26 22.99
CA ASP A 170 13.60 -40.87 22.88
C ASP A 170 14.14 -41.24 24.26
N ARG A 171 14.05 -40.33 25.24
CA ARG A 171 14.47 -40.60 26.63
C ARG A 171 13.65 -41.69 27.30
N TYR A 172 12.36 -41.78 26.98
CA TYR A 172 11.51 -42.85 27.50
C TYR A 172 11.89 -44.21 26.90
N VAL A 173 12.16 -44.27 25.60
CA VAL A 173 12.64 -45.48 24.91
C VAL A 173 13.99 -45.91 25.47
N GLU A 174 14.95 -44.98 25.59
CA GLU A 174 16.28 -45.26 26.19
C GLU A 174 16.15 -45.81 27.61
N HIS A 175 15.24 -45.26 28.42
CA HIS A 175 14.98 -45.77 29.77
C HIS A 175 14.40 -47.19 29.75
N LEU A 176 13.45 -47.45 28.85
CA LEU A 176 12.82 -48.76 28.73
C LEU A 176 13.81 -49.83 28.24
N GLU A 177 14.68 -49.47 27.29
CA GLU A 177 15.78 -50.32 26.83
C GLU A 177 16.77 -50.62 27.95
N PHE A 178 17.10 -49.62 28.77
CA PHE A 178 17.95 -49.81 29.94
C PHE A 178 17.33 -50.79 30.95
N GLU A 179 16.05 -50.61 31.30
CA GLU A 179 15.34 -51.52 32.21
C GLU A 179 15.26 -52.94 31.66
N TYR A 180 14.95 -53.09 30.37
CA TYR A 180 14.92 -54.38 29.70
C TYR A 180 16.29 -55.08 29.74
N ASN A 181 17.36 -54.36 29.41
CA ASN A 181 18.71 -54.91 29.43
C ASN A 181 19.15 -55.29 30.85
N SER A 182 18.84 -54.46 31.85
CA SER A 182 19.11 -54.76 33.27
C SER A 182 18.39 -56.03 33.70
N LEU A 183 17.10 -56.16 33.37
CA LEU A 183 16.31 -57.35 33.71
C LEU A 183 16.82 -58.60 32.98
N ALA A 184 17.21 -58.47 31.72
CA ALA A 184 17.79 -59.55 30.94
C ALA A 184 19.14 -60.02 31.52
N GLU A 185 19.97 -59.10 32.01
CA GLU A 185 21.23 -59.41 32.72
C GLU A 185 20.97 -60.11 34.06
N GLU A 186 20.02 -59.61 34.86
CA GLU A 186 19.61 -60.26 36.11
C GLU A 186 19.09 -61.68 35.88
N PHE A 187 18.27 -61.86 34.84
CA PHE A 187 17.74 -63.17 34.47
C PHE A 187 18.86 -64.12 34.01
N LYS A 188 19.80 -63.65 33.19
CA LYS A 188 20.99 -64.43 32.78
C LYS A 188 21.84 -64.83 33.98
N ALA A 189 22.08 -63.92 34.92
CA ALA A 189 22.83 -64.20 36.14
C ALA A 189 22.13 -65.24 37.02
N LYS A 190 20.82 -65.10 37.24
CA LYS A 190 20.00 -66.05 38.00
C LYS A 190 20.03 -67.44 37.37
N LYS A 191 19.83 -67.52 36.05
CA LYS A 191 19.89 -68.78 35.30
C LYS A 191 21.27 -69.42 35.41
N SER A 192 22.36 -68.65 35.29
CA SER A 192 23.71 -69.18 35.47
C SER A 192 23.96 -69.74 36.87
N ILE A 193 23.38 -69.14 37.92
CA ILE A 193 23.47 -69.65 39.29
C ILE A 193 22.67 -70.95 39.42
N GLU A 194 21.46 -70.99 38.88
CA GLU A 194 20.59 -72.17 38.90
C GLU A 194 21.22 -73.35 38.13
N ASP A 195 21.81 -73.08 36.96
CA ASP A 195 22.57 -74.07 36.19
C ASP A 195 23.78 -74.58 36.96
N GLU A 196 24.52 -73.71 37.66
CA GLU A 196 25.64 -74.12 38.52
C GLU A 196 25.18 -74.94 39.73
N GLN A 197 24.08 -74.56 40.37
CA GLN A 197 23.49 -75.33 41.48
C GLN A 197 23.04 -76.72 41.00
N THR A 198 22.36 -76.79 39.86
CA THR A 198 21.92 -78.05 39.24
C THR A 198 23.12 -78.93 38.92
N ARG A 199 24.15 -78.38 38.26
CA ARG A 199 25.39 -79.12 37.98
C ARG A 199 26.10 -79.61 39.25
N ARG A 200 26.07 -78.84 40.35
CA ARG A 200 26.63 -79.27 41.64
C ARG A 200 25.83 -80.41 42.26
N LEU A 201 24.50 -80.32 42.27
CA LEU A 201 23.63 -81.38 42.76
C LEU A 201 23.79 -82.66 41.94
N GLU A 202 23.89 -82.55 40.61
CA GLU A 202 24.16 -83.67 39.72
C GLU A 202 25.53 -84.31 40.00
N ARG A 203 26.57 -83.51 40.19
CA ARG A 203 27.91 -84.01 40.58
C ARG A 203 27.88 -84.72 41.93
N GLN A 204 27.21 -84.14 42.93
CA GLN A 204 27.07 -84.76 44.24
C GLN A 204 26.31 -86.09 44.15
N ALA A 205 25.16 -86.11 43.47
CA ALA A 205 24.39 -87.32 43.25
C ALA A 205 25.20 -88.38 42.48
N SER A 206 26.03 -87.97 41.53
CA SER A 206 26.93 -88.88 40.81
C SER A 206 28.04 -89.44 41.71
N ALA A 207 28.63 -88.62 42.59
CA ALA A 207 29.64 -89.05 43.54
C ALA A 207 29.07 -89.99 44.60
N GLU A 208 27.85 -89.71 45.10
CA GLU A 208 27.12 -90.60 46.01
C GLU A 208 26.81 -91.94 45.34
N ARG A 209 26.31 -91.93 44.09
CA ARG A 209 26.13 -93.16 43.30
C ARG A 209 27.43 -93.93 43.15
N GLN A 210 28.53 -93.27 42.82
CA GLN A 210 29.84 -93.91 42.68
C GLN A 210 30.32 -94.54 43.99
N LYS A 211 30.14 -93.85 45.13
CA LYS A 211 30.48 -94.38 46.45
C LYS A 211 29.64 -95.61 46.80
N VAL A 212 28.34 -95.59 46.51
CA VAL A 212 27.47 -96.76 46.72
C VAL A 212 27.95 -97.95 45.87
N TYR A 213 28.31 -97.71 44.60
CA TYR A 213 28.89 -98.77 43.76
C TYR A 213 30.23 -99.29 44.28
N GLU A 214 31.08 -98.41 44.83
CA GLU A 214 32.36 -98.78 45.43
C GLU A 214 32.16 -99.59 46.73
N ASP A 215 31.23 -99.19 47.59
CA ASP A 215 30.88 -99.92 48.81
C ASP A 215 30.33 -101.32 48.49
N VAL A 216 29.43 -101.43 47.51
CA VAL A 216 28.91 -102.72 47.01
C VAL A 216 30.03 -103.58 46.42
N PHE A 217 30.93 -102.98 45.63
CA PHE A 217 32.07 -103.70 45.06
C PHE A 217 33.05 -104.19 46.13
N LEU A 218 33.31 -103.39 47.16
CA LEU A 218 34.15 -103.78 48.29
C LEU A 218 33.51 -104.90 49.11
N GLU A 219 32.20 -104.86 49.31
CA GLU A 219 31.43 -105.94 49.95
C GLU A 219 31.51 -107.23 49.12
N GLU A 220 31.29 -107.15 47.81
CA GLU A 220 31.46 -108.28 46.89
C GLU A 220 32.90 -108.83 46.91
N MET A 221 33.92 -107.96 46.96
CA MET A 221 35.33 -108.34 47.06
C MET A 221 35.64 -109.04 48.39
N GLN A 222 35.11 -108.53 49.51
CA GLN A 222 35.25 -109.18 50.82
C GLN A 222 34.53 -110.53 50.84
N HIS A 223 33.34 -110.62 50.26
CA HIS A 223 32.61 -111.87 50.10
C HIS A 223 33.40 -112.88 49.24
N TYR A 224 34.03 -112.43 48.15
CA TYR A 224 34.90 -113.25 47.32
C TYR A 224 36.12 -113.79 48.09
N ILE A 225 36.78 -112.94 48.89
CA ILE A 225 37.91 -113.34 49.74
C ILE A 225 37.48 -114.38 50.78
N GLN A 226 36.28 -114.24 51.36
CA GLN A 226 35.78 -115.14 52.40
C GLN A 226 35.24 -116.48 51.87
N TYR A 227 34.59 -116.50 50.70
CA TYR A 227 33.83 -117.65 50.22
C TYR A 227 34.28 -118.22 48.85
N GLY A 228 35.24 -117.58 48.19
CA GLY A 228 35.90 -118.11 46.98
C GLY A 228 35.07 -118.09 45.68
N ALA A 229 33.87 -117.52 45.68
CA ALA A 229 33.03 -117.35 44.48
C ALA A 229 32.17 -116.08 44.55
N THR A 230 32.13 -115.31 43.47
CA THR A 230 31.22 -114.16 43.29
C THR A 230 29.89 -114.63 42.71
N GLU A 231 28.77 -114.10 43.21
CA GLU A 231 27.47 -114.26 42.54
C GLU A 231 27.48 -113.54 41.18
N LYS A 232 26.78 -114.10 40.19
CA LYS A 232 26.70 -113.51 38.85
C LYS A 232 25.86 -112.23 38.91
N PRO A 233 26.23 -111.15 38.19
CA PRO A 233 25.48 -109.91 38.24
C PRO A 233 24.07 -110.11 37.68
N ILE A 234 23.07 -109.64 38.41
CA ILE A 234 21.71 -109.39 37.89
C ILE A 234 21.80 -108.09 37.08
N ALA A 235 22.48 -108.16 35.94
CA ALA A 235 22.35 -107.14 34.92
C ALA A 235 20.97 -107.32 34.28
N GLY A 236 19.99 -106.56 34.77
CA GLY A 236 18.78 -106.30 34.00
C GLY A 236 19.20 -105.70 32.67
N THR A 237 19.07 -106.48 31.61
CA THR A 237 19.15 -106.07 30.21
C THR A 237 18.35 -104.78 29.97
N PRO A 238 18.96 -103.66 29.55
CA PRO A 238 18.25 -102.75 28.69
C PRO A 238 18.30 -103.32 27.26
N PRO A 239 17.22 -103.25 26.47
CA PRO A 239 17.31 -103.57 25.06
C PRO A 239 18.34 -102.64 24.42
N SER A 240 19.27 -103.26 23.70
CA SER A 240 20.10 -102.63 22.68
C SER A 240 19.20 -101.93 21.67
N GLN A 241 18.85 -100.69 21.93
CA GLN A 241 18.43 -99.76 20.89
C GLN A 241 19.69 -98.97 20.51
N SER A 242 20.33 -99.45 19.44
CA SER A 242 21.35 -98.67 18.75
C SER A 242 20.72 -97.36 18.28
N LEU A 243 21.43 -96.25 18.44
CA LEU A 243 21.03 -94.92 17.93
C LEU A 243 20.93 -94.87 16.39
N ASP A 244 21.37 -95.93 15.70
CA ASP A 244 21.28 -96.07 14.25
C ASP A 244 19.88 -96.45 13.74
N ASP A 245 18.90 -96.69 14.62
CA ASP A 245 17.54 -97.14 14.26
C ASP A 245 16.44 -96.08 14.56
N ILE A 246 16.81 -94.80 14.56
CA ILE A 246 15.84 -93.70 14.40
C ILE A 246 15.66 -93.49 12.91
N THR A 247 14.66 -94.16 12.35
CA THR A 247 14.08 -93.74 11.07
C THR A 247 13.30 -92.46 11.35
N LEU A 248 13.90 -91.32 10.99
CA LEU A 248 13.14 -90.08 10.80
C LEU A 248 12.18 -90.35 9.64
N GLU A 249 10.90 -90.57 9.95
CA GLU A 249 9.86 -90.41 8.94
C GLU A 249 10.03 -88.98 8.40
N GLU A 250 10.28 -88.85 7.09
CA GLU A 250 10.29 -87.56 6.40
C GLU A 250 8.86 -87.01 6.45
N ASP A 251 8.48 -86.47 7.60
CA ASP A 251 7.27 -85.70 7.78
C ASP A 251 7.46 -84.42 6.95
N ILE A 252 6.89 -84.45 5.74
CA ILE A 252 6.73 -83.30 4.83
C ILE A 252 6.07 -82.11 5.57
N ASP A 253 5.38 -82.40 6.69
CA ASP A 253 4.74 -81.43 7.57
C ASP A 253 5.75 -80.64 8.46
N LEU A 254 6.92 -81.21 8.76
CA LEU A 254 7.92 -80.55 9.62
C LEU A 254 8.65 -79.42 8.88
N GLU A 255 8.97 -79.61 7.59
CA GLU A 255 9.54 -78.55 6.75
C GLU A 255 8.52 -77.43 6.50
N GLN A 256 7.24 -77.77 6.41
CA GLN A 256 6.17 -76.79 6.24
C GLN A 256 5.93 -75.99 7.53
N GLN A 257 5.97 -76.64 8.70
CA GLN A 257 5.91 -75.97 10.01
C GLN A 257 7.15 -75.10 10.28
N LEU A 258 8.34 -75.52 9.83
CA LEU A 258 9.57 -74.73 9.95
C LEU A 258 9.51 -73.50 9.04
N ASN A 259 8.93 -73.61 7.84
CA ASN A 259 8.71 -72.49 6.93
C ASN A 259 7.68 -71.49 7.49
N ASP A 260 6.59 -71.97 8.08
CA ASP A 260 5.60 -71.11 8.76
C ASP A 260 6.22 -70.40 9.98
N PHE A 261 7.09 -71.09 10.73
CA PHE A 261 7.80 -70.48 11.86
C PHE A 261 8.84 -69.44 11.44
N LEU A 262 9.56 -69.66 10.35
CA LEU A 262 10.57 -68.73 9.82
C LEU A 262 9.99 -67.56 9.02
N GLN A 263 8.74 -67.67 8.54
CA GLN A 263 8.01 -66.57 7.88
C GLN A 263 7.20 -65.71 8.85
N ALA A 264 7.13 -66.09 10.13
CA ALA A 264 6.54 -65.25 11.17
C ALA A 264 7.54 -64.17 11.65
N GLU A 265 7.81 -63.19 10.79
CA GLU A 265 8.28 -61.85 11.19
C GLU A 265 7.09 -60.88 11.33
N PRO A 266 7.24 -59.80 12.09
CA PRO A 266 6.29 -59.41 13.13
C PRO A 266 4.99 -58.84 12.61
N LEU A 267 3.92 -59.19 13.35
CA LEU A 267 2.64 -58.53 13.43
C LEU A 267 2.79 -57.01 13.25
N GLU A 268 2.41 -56.52 12.07
CA GLU A 268 1.87 -55.18 11.87
C GLU A 268 0.76 -54.98 12.92
N ALA A 269 1.13 -54.32 14.00
CA ALA A 269 0.21 -53.89 15.03
C ALA A 269 -0.78 -52.90 14.41
N SER A 270 -1.98 -53.40 14.12
CA SER A 270 -3.23 -52.88 14.68
C SER A 270 -3.24 -51.36 14.87
N SER A 271 -3.25 -50.60 13.77
CA SER A 271 -3.76 -49.24 13.79
C SER A 271 -5.28 -49.28 13.70
N GLY A 272 -5.91 -49.08 14.86
CA GLY A 272 -7.21 -48.43 14.94
C GLY A 272 -8.38 -49.34 15.30
N ASP A 273 -8.61 -49.52 16.60
CA ASP A 273 -9.95 -49.19 17.10
C ASP A 273 -9.95 -48.78 18.56
N GLY A 274 -10.71 -47.73 18.88
CA GLY A 274 -10.66 -47.10 20.20
C GLY A 274 -11.56 -45.87 20.40
N VAL A 275 -12.81 -45.94 19.93
CA VAL A 275 -14.05 -45.43 20.56
C VAL A 275 -13.97 -44.13 21.38
N SER A 276 -14.74 -43.13 20.95
CA SER A 276 -15.58 -42.35 21.87
C SER A 276 -16.88 -41.92 21.18
N ALA A 277 -17.97 -42.41 21.72
CA ALA A 277 -19.32 -42.01 21.41
C ALA A 277 -19.67 -40.70 22.13
N THR A 278 -20.23 -39.73 21.42
CA THR A 278 -21.26 -38.81 21.95
C THR A 278 -22.06 -38.20 20.80
N LYS A 279 -23.32 -38.66 20.70
CA LYS A 279 -24.55 -37.87 20.47
C LYS A 279 -24.35 -36.36 20.20
N GLU A 280 -24.88 -35.87 19.09
CA GLU A 280 -25.86 -34.78 19.09
C GLU A 280 -26.59 -34.65 17.74
N THR A 281 -27.91 -34.55 17.86
CA THR A 281 -28.95 -34.24 16.88
C THR A 281 -29.00 -32.74 16.55
N SER A 282 -29.69 -32.40 15.44
CA SER A 282 -30.00 -31.06 14.89
C SER A 282 -29.00 -30.65 13.81
N GLU A 283 -29.32 -30.23 12.59
CA GLU A 283 -30.50 -29.60 12.00
C GLU A 283 -30.52 -29.94 10.50
N ASN A 284 -31.69 -30.29 9.97
CA ASN A 284 -31.88 -30.53 8.55
C ASN A 284 -32.05 -29.18 7.84
N VAL A 285 -31.16 -28.91 6.89
CA VAL A 285 -31.10 -27.70 6.08
C VAL A 285 -32.31 -27.61 5.17
N GLU A 286 -33.12 -26.59 5.44
CA GLU A 286 -34.13 -26.03 4.56
C GLU A 286 -33.43 -25.39 3.36
N ASN A 287 -33.46 -26.07 2.21
CA ASN A 287 -33.11 -25.49 0.92
C ASN A 287 -34.19 -25.89 -0.08
N LYS A 288 -35.15 -24.99 -0.29
CA LYS A 288 -36.03 -25.04 -1.46
C LYS A 288 -36.20 -23.64 -2.03
N GLU A 289 -35.46 -23.43 -3.13
CA GLU A 289 -35.85 -22.74 -4.35
C GLU A 289 -36.60 -21.39 -4.18
N GLN A 290 -35.83 -20.30 -4.29
CA GLN A 290 -36.35 -19.05 -4.84
C GLN A 290 -36.48 -19.19 -6.37
N SER A 291 -37.72 -19.01 -6.84
CA SER A 291 -38.07 -18.49 -8.15
C SER A 291 -39.18 -17.46 -7.99
#